data_AF-A0A1T3W179-F1
#
_entry.id   AF-A0A1T3W179-F1
#
_cell.length_a   1.000
_cell.length_b   1.000
_cell.length_c   1.000
_cell.angle_alpha   90.00
_cell.angle_beta   90.00
_cell.angle_gamma   90.00
#
_symmetry.space_group_name_H-M   'P 1'
#
loop_
_entity.id
_entity.type
_entity.pdbx_description
1 polymer ?
#
loop_
_entity_poly.entity_id
_entity_poly.type
_entity_poly.pdbx_seq_one_letter_code
_entity_poly.pdbx_strand_id
1 'polypeptide(L)'
;MSHLSVAPDSLLAAAGDLNNIANSLDEAHRLAAPATLAVSPAAADEVSTGIAQLFSQHAQAYQAVARDAAAFQEQFVQRLTASASSYDSAEEVLAWLLQAASNAVGPYYTTAANTFAASLVIYLAFSALVLLAFLIVQVFAFARFSLLFSEVVAGAPITFPIAF
;
A
#
# COMPACT_ATOMS: atom_id res chain seq x y z
N MET A 1 -4.77 -16.47 -10.84
CA MET A 1 -3.84 -15.36 -10.58
C MET A 1 -2.87 -15.83 -9.50
N SER A 2 -1.56 -15.85 -9.76
CA SER A 2 -0.57 -16.21 -8.74
C SER A 2 -0.36 -15.01 -7.82
N HIS A 3 -0.69 -15.16 -6.54
CA HIS A 3 -0.31 -14.16 -5.54
C HIS A 3 1.19 -14.28 -5.31
N LEU A 4 1.95 -13.27 -5.74
CA LEU A 4 3.35 -13.12 -5.37
C LEU A 4 3.38 -12.47 -3.99
N SER A 5 3.90 -13.19 -3.02
CA SER A 5 4.16 -12.70 -1.67
C SER A 5 5.65 -12.85 -1.41
N VAL A 6 6.31 -11.76 -1.04
CA VAL A 6 7.71 -11.74 -0.64
C VAL A 6 7.74 -11.33 0.83
N ALA A 7 8.60 -11.95 1.62
CA ALA A 7 8.83 -11.56 3.01
C ALA A 7 10.23 -10.95 3.12
N PRO A 8 10.38 -9.60 3.08
CA PRO A 8 11.68 -8.92 3.12
C PRO A 8 12.54 -9.35 4.31
N ASP A 9 11.94 -9.49 5.49
CA ASP A 9 12.62 -9.94 6.71
C ASP A 9 13.26 -11.33 6.56
N SER A 10 12.58 -12.26 5.87
CA SER A 10 13.10 -13.61 5.63
C SER A 10 14.29 -13.59 4.66
N LEU A 11 14.28 -12.69 3.67
CA LEU A 11 15.40 -12.51 2.76
C LEU A 11 16.62 -11.90 3.46
N LEU A 12 16.40 -10.94 4.37
CA LEU A 12 17.46 -10.37 5.19
C LEU A 12 18.07 -11.39 6.17
N ALA A 13 17.23 -12.22 6.79
CA ALA A 13 17.70 -13.33 7.63
C ALA A 13 18.54 -14.32 6.82
N ALA A 14 18.07 -14.73 5.65
CA ALA A 14 18.81 -15.61 4.75
C ALA A 14 20.14 -15.00 4.29
N ALA A 15 20.19 -13.69 4.02
CA ALA A 15 21.44 -12.98 3.70
C ALA A 15 22.44 -13.06 4.86
N GLY A 16 21.97 -12.91 6.11
CA GLY A 16 22.79 -13.10 7.31
C GLY A 16 23.32 -14.52 7.46
N ASP A 17 22.48 -15.53 7.25
CA ASP A 17 22.88 -16.95 7.29
C ASP A 17 23.95 -17.27 6.23
N LEU A 18 23.77 -16.76 5.01
CA LEU A 18 24.74 -16.94 3.93
C LEU A 18 26.09 -16.28 4.23
N ASN A 19 26.09 -15.16 4.93
CA ASN A 19 27.32 -14.50 5.39
C ASN A 19 28.02 -15.34 6.48
N ASN A 20 27.27 -15.95 7.41
CA ASN A 20 27.83 -16.85 8.41
C ASN A 20 28.45 -18.10 7.78
N ILE A 21 27.79 -18.67 6.76
CA ILE A 21 28.32 -19.80 5.98
C ILE A 21 29.61 -19.38 5.26
N ALA A 22 29.63 -18.20 4.62
CA ALA A 22 30.82 -17.71 3.92
C ALA A 22 32.02 -17.55 4.87
N ASN A 23 31.81 -16.99 6.05
CA ASN A 23 32.86 -16.85 7.06
C ASN A 23 33.38 -18.21 7.56
N SER A 24 32.48 -19.17 7.78
CA SER A 24 32.85 -20.52 8.19
C SER A 24 33.67 -21.24 7.11
N LEU A 25 33.32 -21.02 5.85
CA LEU A 25 34.01 -21.60 4.70
C LEU A 25 35.40 -20.98 4.50
N ASP A 26 35.53 -19.65 4.63
CA ASP A 26 36.82 -18.96 4.56
C ASP A 26 37.79 -19.46 5.63
N GLU A 27 37.33 -19.62 6.89
CA GLU A 27 38.17 -20.18 7.94
C GLU A 27 38.55 -21.64 7.64
N ALA A 28 37.62 -22.46 7.13
CA ALA A 28 37.93 -23.82 6.72
C ALA A 28 38.99 -23.86 5.60
N HIS A 29 38.89 -22.99 4.60
CA HIS A 29 39.89 -22.86 3.52
C HIS A 29 41.25 -22.46 4.07
N ARG A 30 41.29 -21.49 4.99
CA ARG A 30 42.51 -20.99 5.62
C ARG A 30 43.19 -22.05 6.49
N LEU A 31 42.41 -22.84 7.24
CA LEU A 31 42.92 -23.95 8.06
C LEU A 31 43.43 -25.12 7.21
N ALA A 32 42.77 -25.42 6.08
CA ALA A 32 43.17 -26.50 5.18
C ALA A 32 44.37 -26.15 4.29
N ALA A 33 44.59 -24.87 4.00
CA ALA A 33 45.61 -24.42 3.04
C ALA A 33 47.03 -24.93 3.37
N PRO A 34 47.56 -24.82 4.61
CA PRO A 34 48.93 -25.27 4.89
C PRO A 34 49.16 -26.75 4.62
N ALA A 35 48.20 -27.60 5.03
CA ALA A 35 48.31 -29.05 4.87
C ALA A 35 48.17 -29.51 3.41
N THR A 36 47.39 -28.79 2.61
CA THR A 36 47.11 -29.15 1.21
C THR A 36 48.08 -28.54 0.22
N LEU A 37 48.68 -27.39 0.54
CA LEU A 37 49.67 -26.72 -0.31
C LEU A 37 51.10 -27.24 -0.14
N ALA A 38 51.39 -27.89 0.99
CA ALA A 38 52.72 -28.39 1.33
C ALA A 38 52.70 -29.91 1.55
N VAL A 39 52.20 -30.66 0.55
CA VAL A 39 52.17 -32.12 0.62
C VAL A 39 53.60 -32.66 0.55
N SER A 40 53.99 -33.47 1.53
CA SER A 40 55.29 -34.15 1.53
C SER A 40 55.27 -35.38 0.61
N PRO A 41 56.35 -35.66 -0.14
CA PRO A 41 56.53 -36.93 -0.84
C PRO A 41 56.42 -38.11 0.14
N ALA A 42 55.78 -39.20 -0.30
CA ALA A 42 55.66 -40.42 0.49
C ALA A 42 57.00 -41.18 0.62
N ALA A 43 57.86 -41.07 -0.39
CA ALA A 43 59.24 -41.56 -0.42
C ALA A 43 60.12 -40.62 -1.25
N ALA A 44 61.44 -40.85 -1.22
CA ALA A 44 62.43 -40.00 -1.89
C ALA A 44 62.54 -40.22 -3.41
N ASP A 45 61.70 -41.08 -3.98
CA ASP A 45 61.69 -41.34 -5.41
C ASP A 45 60.99 -40.21 -6.19
N GLU A 46 61.29 -40.13 -7.49
CA GLU A 46 60.76 -39.11 -8.38
C GLU A 46 59.23 -39.21 -8.55
N VAL A 47 58.65 -40.41 -8.49
CA VAL A 47 57.20 -40.61 -8.64
C VAL A 47 56.48 -40.06 -7.41
N SER A 48 56.93 -40.37 -6.20
CA SER A 48 56.40 -39.81 -4.95
C SER A 48 56.50 -38.29 -4.90
N THR A 49 57.63 -37.74 -5.36
CA THR A 49 57.83 -36.28 -5.44
C THR A 49 56.89 -35.64 -6.46
N GLY A 50 56.76 -36.23 -7.65
CA GLY A 50 55.84 -35.76 -8.69
C GLY A 50 54.37 -35.78 -8.23
N ILE A 51 53.95 -36.82 -7.52
CA ILE A 51 52.59 -36.93 -6.96
C ILE A 51 52.34 -35.83 -5.91
N ALA A 52 53.28 -35.61 -4.99
CA ALA A 52 53.16 -34.57 -3.98
C ALA A 52 53.07 -33.16 -4.61
N GLN A 53 53.87 -32.91 -5.66
CA GLN A 53 53.79 -31.67 -6.44
C GLN A 53 52.44 -31.51 -7.15
N LEU A 54 51.90 -32.56 -7.77
CA LEU A 54 50.60 -32.53 -8.43
C LEU A 54 49.48 -32.14 -7.46
N PHE A 55 49.44 -32.74 -6.27
CA PHE A 55 48.44 -32.39 -5.26
C PHE A 55 48.60 -30.96 -4.75
N SER A 56 49.83 -30.51 -4.55
CA SER A 56 50.10 -29.14 -4.10
C SER A 56 49.68 -28.11 -5.17
N GLN A 57 49.91 -28.39 -6.45
CA GLN A 57 49.43 -27.57 -7.58
C GLN A 57 47.90 -27.56 -7.67
N HIS A 58 47.26 -28.72 -7.47
CA HIS A 58 45.80 -28.80 -7.43
C HIS A 58 45.22 -27.97 -6.28
N ALA A 59 45.84 -28.01 -5.10
CA ALA A 59 45.45 -27.19 -3.96
C ALA A 59 45.59 -25.68 -4.26
N GLN A 60 46.64 -25.25 -4.97
CA GLN A 60 46.79 -23.86 -5.41
C GLN A 60 45.64 -23.42 -6.34
N ALA A 61 45.31 -24.26 -7.33
CA ALA A 61 44.20 -23.99 -8.24
C ALA A 61 42.85 -23.95 -7.49
N TYR A 62 42.64 -24.88 -6.56
CA TYR A 62 41.45 -24.90 -5.71
C TYR A 62 41.31 -23.62 -4.88
N GLN A 63 42.38 -23.16 -4.24
CA GLN A 63 42.38 -21.93 -3.44
C GLN A 63 42.11 -20.68 -4.29
N ALA A 64 42.56 -20.65 -5.55
CA ALA A 64 42.22 -19.58 -6.48
C ALA A 64 40.71 -19.55 -6.79
N VAL A 65 40.12 -20.71 -7.12
CA VAL A 65 38.68 -20.84 -7.38
C VAL A 65 37.85 -20.53 -6.13
N ALA A 66 38.29 -20.97 -4.96
CA ALA A 66 37.63 -20.69 -3.69
C ALA A 66 37.53 -19.18 -3.41
N ARG A 67 38.59 -18.41 -3.75
CA ARG A 67 38.60 -16.95 -3.64
C ARG A 67 37.58 -16.31 -4.60
N ASP A 68 37.52 -16.77 -5.84
CA ASP A 68 36.57 -16.25 -6.82
C ASP A 68 35.12 -16.56 -6.41
N ALA A 69 34.88 -17.75 -5.85
CA ALA A 69 33.59 -18.14 -5.30
C ALA A 69 33.19 -17.27 -4.09
N ALA A 70 34.14 -16.95 -3.20
CA ALA A 70 33.89 -16.04 -2.07
C ALA A 70 33.49 -14.64 -2.53
N ALA A 71 34.16 -14.09 -3.55
CA ALA A 71 33.80 -12.79 -4.13
C ALA A 71 32.41 -12.81 -4.79
N PHE A 72 32.06 -13.90 -5.48
CA PHE A 72 30.72 -14.08 -6.02
C PHE A 72 29.65 -14.15 -4.92
N GLN A 73 29.92 -14.92 -3.86
CA GLN A 73 29.02 -15.07 -2.70
C GLN A 73 28.77 -13.71 -2.03
N GLU A 74 29.81 -12.89 -1.86
CA GLU A 74 29.68 -11.54 -1.30
C GLU A 74 28.74 -10.68 -2.17
N GLN A 75 28.94 -10.66 -3.49
CA GLN A 75 28.06 -9.94 -4.41
C GLN A 75 26.63 -10.48 -4.39
N PHE A 76 26.45 -11.79 -4.24
CA PHE A 76 25.14 -12.42 -4.13
C PHE A 76 24.40 -11.94 -2.87
N VAL A 77 25.06 -11.96 -1.72
CA VAL A 77 24.49 -11.46 -0.45
C VAL A 77 24.14 -9.98 -0.57
N GLN A 78 25.02 -9.14 -1.13
CA GLN A 78 24.74 -7.72 -1.35
C GLN A 78 23.49 -7.49 -2.21
N ARG A 79 23.35 -8.24 -3.32
CA ARG A 79 22.16 -8.15 -4.19
C ARG A 79 20.90 -8.66 -3.51
N LEU A 80 21.01 -9.72 -2.71
CA LEU A 80 19.88 -10.27 -1.95
C LEU A 80 19.36 -9.24 -0.93
N THR A 81 20.26 -8.60 -0.20
CA THR A 81 19.92 -7.52 0.75
C THR A 81 19.30 -6.32 0.04
N ALA A 82 19.86 -5.87 -1.08
CA ALA A 82 19.30 -4.76 -1.86
C ALA A 82 17.92 -5.08 -2.45
N SER A 83 17.70 -6.33 -2.86
CA SER A 83 16.39 -6.80 -3.32
C SER A 83 15.36 -6.75 -2.19
N ALA A 84 15.72 -7.25 -1.01
CA ALA A 84 14.85 -7.21 0.17
C ALA A 84 14.42 -5.78 0.54
N SER A 85 15.37 -4.84 0.59
CA SER A 85 15.04 -3.43 0.86
C SER A 85 14.19 -2.79 -0.24
N SER A 86 14.37 -3.20 -1.50
CA SER A 86 13.49 -2.74 -2.59
C SER A 86 12.05 -3.20 -2.39
N TYR A 87 11.82 -4.46 -1.98
CA TYR A 87 10.47 -4.95 -1.69
C TYR A 87 9.85 -4.23 -0.49
N ASP A 88 10.61 -4.04 0.59
CA ASP A 88 10.17 -3.32 1.78
C ASP A 88 9.75 -1.87 1.44
N SER A 89 10.59 -1.13 0.70
CA SER A 89 10.25 0.22 0.25
C SER A 89 9.01 0.27 -0.65
N ALA A 90 8.77 -0.76 -1.46
CA ALA A 90 7.59 -0.84 -2.30
C ALA A 90 6.32 -1.05 -1.45
N GLU A 91 6.39 -1.88 -0.41
CA GLU A 91 5.29 -2.07 0.53
C GLU A 91 4.97 -0.79 1.31
N GLU A 92 6.00 -0.04 1.76
CA GLU A 92 5.81 1.26 2.40
C GLU A 92 5.12 2.28 1.48
N VAL A 93 5.56 2.38 0.22
CA VAL A 93 4.95 3.28 -0.77
C VAL A 93 3.50 2.87 -1.06
N LEU A 94 3.22 1.58 -1.19
CA LEU A 94 1.86 1.07 -1.40
C LEU A 94 0.97 1.36 -0.19
N ALA A 95 1.47 1.17 1.03
CA ALA A 95 0.76 1.50 2.26
C ALA A 95 0.46 3.00 2.35
N TRP A 96 1.43 3.86 2.00
CA TRP A 96 1.24 5.31 1.93
C TRP A 96 0.18 5.70 0.89
N LEU A 97 0.23 5.12 -0.31
CA LEU A 97 -0.76 5.37 -1.37
C LEU A 97 -2.16 4.94 -0.93
N LEU A 98 -2.28 3.79 -0.26
CA LEU A 98 -3.56 3.31 0.25
C LEU A 98 -4.11 4.25 1.33
N GLN A 99 -3.26 4.75 2.23
CA GLN A 99 -3.65 5.74 3.23
C GLN A 99 -4.07 7.07 2.58
N ALA A 100 -3.32 7.54 1.58
CA ALA A 100 -3.63 8.76 0.84
C ALA A 100 -4.97 8.63 0.09
N ALA A 101 -5.22 7.49 -0.57
CA ALA A 101 -6.48 7.20 -1.23
C ALA A 101 -7.65 7.15 -0.23
N SER A 102 -7.46 6.49 0.92
CA SER A 102 -8.45 6.46 2.01
C SER A 102 -8.79 7.87 2.50
N ASN A 103 -7.77 8.71 2.71
CA ASN A 103 -7.93 10.11 3.12
C ASN A 103 -8.62 10.98 2.07
N ALA A 104 -8.44 10.68 0.77
CA ALA A 104 -9.11 11.41 -0.32
C ALA A 104 -10.59 11.00 -0.45
N VAL A 105 -10.90 9.72 -0.25
CA VAL A 105 -12.24 9.16 -0.45
C VAL A 105 -13.15 9.36 0.77
N GLY A 106 -12.61 9.29 2.00
CA GLY A 106 -13.41 9.43 3.23
C GLY A 106 -14.22 10.73 3.34
N PRO A 107 -13.64 11.91 3.06
CA PRO A 107 -14.35 13.19 3.10
C PRO A 107 -15.42 13.33 2.00
N TYR A 108 -15.25 12.66 0.86
CA TYR A 108 -16.21 12.76 -0.25
C TYR A 108 -17.60 12.30 0.16
N TYR A 109 -17.71 11.10 0.75
CA TYR A 109 -19.01 10.53 1.12
C TYR A 109 -19.69 11.31 2.25
N THR A 110 -18.92 11.74 3.25
CA THR A 110 -19.45 12.49 4.39
C THR A 110 -19.90 13.90 3.98
N THR A 111 -19.11 14.59 3.17
CA THR A 111 -19.46 15.92 2.65
C THR A 111 -20.69 15.84 1.75
N ALA A 112 -20.74 14.89 0.81
CA ALA A 112 -21.88 14.71 -0.08
C ALA A 112 -23.19 14.42 0.68
N ALA A 113 -23.15 13.53 1.68
CA ALA A 113 -24.31 13.22 2.52
C ALA A 113 -24.78 14.45 3.32
N ASN A 114 -23.85 15.20 3.91
CA ASN A 114 -24.17 16.41 4.66
C ASN A 114 -24.76 17.51 3.77
N THR A 115 -24.19 17.74 2.58
CA THR A 115 -24.70 18.73 1.63
C THR A 115 -26.08 18.33 1.10
N PHE A 116 -26.30 17.04 0.80
CA PHE A 116 -27.61 16.55 0.38
C PHE A 116 -28.65 16.73 1.49
N ALA A 117 -28.34 16.33 2.73
CA ALA A 117 -29.25 16.47 3.86
C ALA A 117 -29.60 17.96 4.12
N ALA A 118 -28.61 18.85 4.11
CA ALA A 118 -28.83 20.28 4.27
C ALA A 118 -29.70 20.86 3.14
N SER A 119 -29.43 20.49 1.89
CA SER A 119 -30.21 20.94 0.73
C SER A 119 -31.66 20.44 0.79
N LEU A 120 -31.87 19.19 1.22
CA LEU A 120 -33.19 18.61 1.40
C LEU A 120 -33.98 19.34 2.50
N VAL A 121 -33.36 19.64 3.64
CA VAL A 121 -33.99 20.39 4.73
C VAL A 121 -34.43 21.78 4.27
N ILE A 122 -33.55 22.51 3.57
CA ILE A 122 -33.88 23.85 3.04
C ILE A 122 -35.01 23.77 2.02
N TYR A 123 -34.95 22.81 1.08
CA TYR A 123 -35.99 22.64 0.07
C TYR A 123 -37.36 22.31 0.69
N LEU A 124 -37.39 21.39 1.65
CA LEU A 124 -38.61 21.03 2.36
C LEU A 124 -39.18 22.22 3.13
N ALA A 125 -38.35 22.96 3.87
CA ALA A 125 -38.78 24.16 4.60
C ALA A 125 -39.34 25.23 3.65
N PHE A 126 -38.68 25.49 2.53
CA PHE A 126 -39.14 26.45 1.52
C PHE A 126 -40.47 26.01 0.88
N SER A 127 -40.58 24.73 0.49
CA SER A 127 -41.81 24.19 -0.10
C SER A 127 -43.00 24.26 0.87
N ALA A 128 -42.78 23.97 2.16
CA ALA A 128 -43.79 24.08 3.20
C ALA A 128 -44.26 25.53 3.37
N LEU A 129 -43.33 26.50 3.33
CA LEU A 129 -43.66 27.92 3.41
C LEU A 129 -44.47 28.40 2.20
N VAL A 130 -44.10 27.98 0.99
CA VAL A 130 -44.86 28.28 -0.24
C VAL A 130 -46.26 27.67 -0.18
N LEU A 131 -46.39 26.41 0.25
CA LEU A 131 -47.69 25.75 0.42
C LEU A 131 -48.55 26.46 1.47
N LEU A 132 -47.96 26.88 2.59
CA LEU A 132 -48.66 27.62 3.62
C LEU A 132 -49.18 28.97 3.09
N ALA A 133 -48.33 29.72 2.40
CA ALA A 133 -48.72 30.99 1.78
C ALA A 133 -49.85 30.80 0.76
N PHE A 134 -49.77 29.76 -0.07
CA PHE A 134 -50.83 29.42 -1.02
C PHE A 134 -52.15 29.08 -0.30
N LEU A 135 -52.10 28.27 0.75
CA LEU A 135 -53.28 27.89 1.52
C LEU A 135 -53.93 29.11 2.21
N ILE A 136 -53.12 30.03 2.74
CA ILE A 136 -53.61 31.29 3.31
C ILE A 136 -54.39 32.10 2.25
N VAL A 137 -53.85 32.26 1.04
CA VAL A 137 -54.55 32.99 -0.05
C VAL A 137 -55.89 32.33 -0.38
N GLN A 138 -55.94 30.99 -0.47
CA GLN A 138 -57.17 30.26 -0.77
C GLN A 138 -58.22 30.42 0.34
N VAL A 139 -57.81 30.36 1.62
CA VAL A 139 -58.71 30.58 2.76
C VAL A 139 -59.30 32.00 2.72
N PHE A 140 -58.47 33.02 2.45
CA PHE A 140 -58.96 34.38 2.30
C PHE A 140 -59.92 34.53 1.11
N ALA A 141 -59.58 33.96 -0.05
CA ALA A 141 -60.43 34.00 -1.24
C ALA A 141 -61.78 33.31 -0.99
N PHE A 142 -61.79 32.13 -0.35
CA PHE A 142 -63.00 31.40 0.00
C PHE A 142 -63.85 32.16 1.02
N ALA A 143 -63.24 32.73 2.06
CA ALA A 143 -63.96 33.52 3.06
C ALA A 143 -64.63 34.75 2.41
N ARG A 144 -63.92 35.44 1.51
CA ARG A 144 -64.48 36.56 0.74
C ARG A 144 -65.65 36.12 -0.15
N PHE A 145 -65.47 35.02 -0.89
CA PHE A 145 -66.52 34.48 -1.76
C PHE A 145 -67.77 34.07 -0.95
N SER A 146 -67.59 33.35 0.16
CA SER A 146 -68.68 32.87 1.00
C SER A 146 -69.51 34.02 1.58
N LEU A 147 -68.84 35.09 2.04
CA LEU A 147 -69.51 36.30 2.51
C LEU A 147 -70.29 37.00 1.39
N LEU A 148 -69.67 37.21 0.22
CA LEU A 148 -70.33 37.79 -0.95
C LEU A 148 -71.56 36.99 -1.37
N PHE A 149 -71.43 35.66 -1.42
CA PHE A 149 -72.53 34.76 -1.78
C PHE A 149 -73.69 34.89 -0.80
N SER A 150 -73.39 34.92 0.51
CA SER A 150 -74.40 35.12 1.56
C SER A 150 -75.13 36.47 1.43
N GLU A 151 -74.40 37.56 1.20
CA GLU A 151 -74.96 38.91 1.00
C GLU A 151 -75.90 38.96 -0.21
N VAL A 152 -75.49 38.38 -1.34
CA VAL A 152 -76.29 38.31 -2.58
C VAL A 152 -77.57 37.50 -2.39
N VAL A 153 -77.49 36.35 -1.71
CA VAL A 153 -78.67 35.50 -1.46
C VAL A 153 -79.64 36.16 -0.46
N ALA A 154 -79.14 36.88 0.53
CA ALA A 154 -79.95 37.55 1.54
C ALA A 154 -80.52 38.92 1.12
N GLY A 155 -80.09 39.47 -0.02
CA GLY A 155 -80.46 40.83 -0.46
C GLY A 155 -79.89 41.95 0.42
N ALA A 156 -78.81 41.66 1.16
CA ALA A 156 -78.14 42.61 2.04
C ALA A 156 -77.23 43.56 1.23
N PRO A 157 -76.95 44.78 1.72
CA PRO A 157 -76.00 45.68 1.07
C PRO A 157 -74.60 45.06 1.03
N ILE A 158 -73.95 45.12 -0.13
CA ILE A 158 -72.62 44.53 -0.36
C ILE A 158 -71.57 45.31 0.44
N THR A 159 -70.83 44.62 1.31
CA THR A 159 -69.89 45.27 2.25
C THR A 159 -68.48 45.48 1.65
N PHE A 160 -68.20 44.96 0.45
CA PHE A 160 -66.85 44.96 -0.13
C PHE A 160 -66.57 46.20 -0.99
N PRO A 161 -65.36 46.80 -0.89
CA PRO A 161 -64.96 47.87 -1.80
C PRO A 161 -64.74 47.32 -3.21
N ILE A 162 -65.30 47.98 -4.22
CA ILE A 162 -64.96 47.77 -5.63
C ILE A 162 -63.59 48.40 -5.86
N ALA A 163 -62.51 47.63 -5.68
CA ALA A 163 -61.17 48.03 -6.08
C ALA A 163 -60.74 47.15 -7.25
N PHE A 164 -60.55 47.77 -8.42
CA PHE A 164 -59.85 47.20 -9.57
C PHE A 164 -58.37 47.03 -9.27
#